data_AF-A0A9D5EN10-F1
#
_entry.id   AF-A0A9D5EN10-F1
#
_cell.length_a   1.000
_cell.length_b   1.000
_cell.length_c   1.000
_cell.angle_alpha   90.00
_cell.angle_beta   90.00
_cell.angle_gamma   90.00
#
_symmetry.space_group_name_H-M   'P 1'
#
loop_
_entity.id
_entity.type
_entity.pdbx_description
1 polymer ?
#
loop_
_entity_poly.entity_id
_entity_poly.type
_entity_poly.pdbx_seq_one_letter_code
_entity_poly.pdbx_strand_id
1 'polypeptide(L)'
;MTRILLALFAIGFATTLTSLAADPVRLPKESCEKPCLECANECLACMRHCQENKMEDTARQCEICHHTCLACALAVGSKNPQAWQLCESCEKMCNDTAIVCDKGTSDHMKRCAAACRACAKACADARK
;
A
#
# COMPACT_ATOMS: atom_id res chain seq x y z
N MET A 1 20.98 19.82 63.43
CA MET A 1 19.75 19.43 62.69
C MET A 1 20.05 19.46 61.19
N THR A 2 20.95 18.57 60.75
CA THR A 2 21.69 18.66 59.47
C THR A 2 21.52 17.41 58.61
N ARG A 3 20.37 16.73 58.75
CA ARG A 3 20.08 15.45 58.08
C ARG A 3 18.94 15.49 57.06
N ILE A 4 18.39 16.66 56.73
CA ILE A 4 17.21 16.78 55.85
C ILE A 4 17.56 17.27 54.43
N LEU A 5 18.82 17.65 54.14
CA LEU A 5 19.19 18.26 52.85
C LEU A 5 19.82 17.30 51.81
N LEU A 6 19.93 16.00 52.08
CA LEU A 6 20.62 15.05 51.19
C LEU A 6 19.69 14.11 50.40
N ALA A 7 18.37 14.25 50.52
CA ALA A 7 17.41 13.32 49.91
C ALA A 7 16.77 13.80 48.60
N LEU A 8 17.14 14.98 48.07
CA LEU A 8 16.49 15.56 46.88
C LEU A 8 17.35 15.55 45.60
N PHE A 9 18.61 15.13 45.67
CA PHE A 9 19.49 15.07 44.48
C PHE A 9 19.60 13.69 43.82
N ALA A 10 18.93 12.65 44.36
CA ALA A 10 18.98 11.29 43.81
C ALA A 10 17.78 10.92 42.92
N ILE A 11 16.81 11.82 42.73
CA ILE A 11 15.57 11.57 41.96
C ILE A 11 15.57 12.36 40.63
N GLY A 12 16.67 13.05 40.29
CA GLY A 12 16.71 14.00 39.17
C GLY A 12 17.14 13.47 37.81
N PHE A 13 17.50 12.19 37.65
CA PHE A 13 18.19 11.73 36.42
C PHE A 13 17.80 10.32 35.92
N ALA A 14 16.64 9.79 36.32
CA ALA A 14 16.20 8.44 35.94
C ALA A 14 14.91 8.38 35.10
N THR A 15 14.38 9.51 34.67
CA THR A 15 13.20 9.61 33.79
C THR A 15 13.53 10.72 32.77
N THR A 16 13.83 10.50 31.51
CA THR A 16 13.08 9.77 30.49
C THR A 16 14.00 9.51 29.29
N LEU A 17 14.87 8.51 29.34
CA LEU A 17 15.43 7.91 28.12
C LEU A 17 14.47 6.83 27.64
N THR A 18 13.25 7.24 27.30
CA THR A 18 12.39 6.42 26.45
C THR A 18 13.04 6.44 25.08
N SER A 19 13.87 5.44 24.81
CA SER A 19 14.38 5.17 23.47
C SER A 19 13.18 5.10 22.54
N LEU A 20 12.96 6.15 21.73
CA LEU A 20 12.17 6.04 20.51
C LEU A 20 12.98 5.16 19.55
N ALA A 21 13.01 3.86 19.85
CA ALA A 21 13.44 2.88 18.89
C ALA A 21 12.38 2.91 17.78
N ALA A 22 12.63 3.72 16.75
CA ALA A 22 11.86 3.67 15.53
C ALA A 22 11.91 2.23 15.03
N ASP A 23 10.74 1.64 14.73
CA ASP A 23 10.68 0.33 14.12
C ASP A 23 11.60 0.29 12.88
N PRO A 24 12.36 -0.80 12.68
CA PRO A 24 13.27 -0.89 11.54
C PRO A 24 12.47 -0.71 10.25
N VAL A 25 12.87 0.30 9.45
CA VAL A 25 12.24 0.59 8.16
C VAL A 25 12.38 -0.64 7.25
N ARG A 26 11.27 -1.26 6.90
CA ARG A 26 11.22 -2.35 5.93
C ARG A 26 10.94 -1.77 4.56
N LEU A 27 11.90 -1.91 3.65
CA LEU A 27 11.72 -1.56 2.25
C LEU A 27 11.54 -2.83 1.43
N PRO A 28 10.75 -2.77 0.34
CA PRO A 28 10.71 -3.84 -0.65
C PRO A 28 12.11 -4.11 -1.23
N LYS A 29 12.43 -5.39 -1.46
CA LYS A 29 13.73 -5.80 -2.02
C LYS A 29 13.74 -5.75 -3.55
N GLU A 30 12.62 -6.09 -4.17
CA GLU A 30 12.39 -5.96 -5.61
C GLU A 30 11.40 -4.82 -5.88
N SER A 31 11.38 -4.32 -7.12
CA SER A 31 10.45 -3.25 -7.51
C SER A 31 9.18 -3.82 -8.12
N CYS A 32 8.02 -3.47 -7.56
CA CYS A 32 6.71 -3.65 -8.17
C CYS A 32 6.21 -2.41 -8.93
N GLU A 33 7.03 -1.36 -9.06
CA GLU A 33 6.64 -0.06 -9.61
C GLU A 33 6.01 -0.18 -11.01
N LYS A 34 6.69 -0.86 -11.94
CA LYS A 34 6.19 -1.04 -13.30
C LYS A 34 4.86 -1.82 -13.35
N PRO A 35 4.73 -3.00 -12.73
CA PRO A 35 3.45 -3.69 -12.62
C PRO A 35 2.32 -2.85 -12.01
N CYS A 36 2.62 -2.04 -10.99
CA CYS A 36 1.66 -1.13 -10.38
C CYS A 36 1.20 -0.04 -11.37
N LEU A 37 2.10 0.56 -12.13
CA LEU A 37 1.74 1.56 -13.15
C LEU A 37 0.91 0.96 -14.29
N GLU A 38 1.25 -0.24 -14.74
CA GLU A 38 0.48 -0.98 -15.75
C GLU A 38 -0.94 -1.30 -15.23
N CYS A 39 -1.04 -1.80 -13.99
CA CYS A 39 -2.32 -2.06 -13.35
C CYS A 39 -3.15 -0.80 -13.16
N ALA A 40 -2.54 0.31 -12.75
CA ALA A 40 -3.22 1.59 -12.61
C ALA A 40 -3.88 2.03 -13.93
N ASN A 41 -3.18 1.89 -15.06
CA ASN A 41 -3.71 2.25 -16.37
C ASN A 41 -4.90 1.38 -16.78
N GLU A 42 -4.80 0.05 -16.60
CA GLU A 42 -5.91 -0.86 -16.90
C GLU A 42 -7.12 -0.64 -15.99
N CYS A 43 -6.91 -0.36 -14.70
CA CYS A 43 -7.97 0.00 -13.76
C CYS A 43 -8.66 1.30 -14.16
N LEU A 44 -7.92 2.32 -14.62
CA LEU A 44 -8.53 3.57 -15.11
C LEU A 44 -9.38 3.34 -16.36
N ALA A 45 -8.88 2.52 -17.29
CA ALA A 45 -9.63 2.16 -18.50
C ALA A 45 -10.90 1.36 -18.16
N CYS A 46 -10.79 0.41 -17.22
CA CYS A 46 -11.91 -0.38 -16.75
C CYS A 46 -12.94 0.46 -16.00
N MET A 47 -12.51 1.40 -15.15
CA MET A 47 -13.37 2.34 -14.45
C MET A 47 -14.25 3.12 -15.43
N ARG A 48 -13.64 3.74 -16.45
CA ARG A 48 -14.38 4.50 -17.49
C ARG A 48 -15.40 3.62 -18.22
N HIS A 49 -14.98 2.42 -18.64
CA HIS A 49 -15.87 1.45 -19.25
C HIS A 49 -17.05 1.09 -18.32
N CYS A 50 -16.79 0.86 -17.04
CA CYS A 50 -17.83 0.53 -16.06
C CYS A 50 -18.81 1.68 -15.86
N GLN A 51 -18.34 2.93 -15.80
CA GLN A 51 -19.20 4.12 -15.70
C GLN A 51 -20.12 4.25 -16.93
N GLU A 52 -19.57 4.10 -18.14
CA GLU A 52 -20.34 4.15 -19.39
C GLU A 52 -21.43 3.06 -19.46
N ASN A 53 -21.19 1.92 -18.81
CA ASN A 53 -22.08 0.76 -18.81
C ASN A 53 -22.89 0.62 -17.51
N LYS A 54 -22.94 1.66 -16.67
CA LYS A 54 -23.74 1.71 -15.42
C LYS A 54 -23.37 0.61 -14.39
N MET A 55 -22.11 0.20 -14.37
CA MET A 55 -21.53 -0.75 -13.40
C MET A 55 -20.84 -0.02 -12.25
N GLU A 56 -21.58 0.83 -11.54
CA GLU A 56 -21.05 1.81 -10.57
C GLU A 56 -20.19 1.19 -9.46
N ASP A 57 -20.59 0.03 -8.93
CA ASP A 57 -19.84 -0.65 -7.87
C ASP A 57 -18.46 -1.12 -8.37
N THR A 58 -18.41 -1.63 -9.59
CA THR A 58 -17.14 -2.05 -10.22
C THR A 58 -16.29 -0.84 -10.59
N ALA A 59 -16.91 0.23 -11.08
CA ALA A 59 -16.22 1.48 -11.36
C ALA A 59 -15.50 2.02 -10.11
N ARG A 60 -16.20 2.13 -8.98
CA ARG A 60 -15.61 2.58 -7.71
C ARG A 60 -14.49 1.66 -7.23
N GLN A 61 -14.65 0.34 -7.36
CA GLN A 61 -13.59 -0.62 -7.04
C GLN A 61 -12.33 -0.37 -7.90
N CYS A 62 -12.49 -0.19 -9.21
CA CYS A 62 -11.40 0.08 -10.14
C CYS A 62 -10.73 1.44 -9.86
N GLU A 63 -11.49 2.46 -9.48
CA GLU A 63 -10.99 3.79 -9.11
C GLU A 63 -10.06 3.71 -7.89
N ILE A 64 -10.51 3.03 -6.82
CA ILE A 64 -9.69 2.85 -5.62
C ILE A 64 -8.45 2.01 -5.93
N CYS A 65 -8.58 0.95 -6.74
CA CYS A 65 -7.44 0.16 -7.18
C CYS A 65 -6.42 1.00 -7.97
N HIS A 66 -6.89 1.83 -8.90
CA HIS A 66 -6.05 2.76 -9.67
C HIS A 66 -5.20 3.65 -8.75
N HIS A 67 -5.84 4.34 -7.80
CA HIS A 67 -5.11 5.24 -6.89
C HIS A 67 -4.19 4.49 -5.92
N THR A 68 -4.59 3.30 -5.46
CA THR A 68 -3.75 2.45 -4.61
C THR A 68 -2.48 2.02 -5.34
N CYS A 69 -2.61 1.62 -6.62
CA CYS A 69 -1.47 1.24 -7.45
C CYS A 69 -0.52 2.41 -7.70
N LEU A 70 -1.04 3.61 -7.99
CA LEU A 70 -0.20 4.81 -8.16
C LEU A 70 0.55 5.17 -6.87
N ALA A 71 -0.12 5.13 -5.73
CA ALA A 71 0.51 5.39 -4.43
C ALA A 71 1.61 4.37 -4.13
N CYS A 72 1.36 3.09 -4.40
CA CYS A 72 2.35 2.03 -4.24
C CYS A 72 3.55 2.23 -5.17
N ALA A 73 3.32 2.46 -6.47
CA ALA A 73 4.38 2.71 -7.44
C ALA A 73 5.28 3.88 -7.02
N LEU A 74 4.69 5.00 -6.63
CA LEU A 74 5.41 6.18 -6.15
C LEU A 74 6.25 5.85 -4.90
N ALA A 75 5.66 5.17 -3.93
CA ALA A 75 6.35 4.83 -2.69
C ALA A 75 7.53 3.88 -2.93
N VAL A 76 7.38 2.87 -3.79
CA VAL A 76 8.44 1.94 -4.14
C VAL A 76 9.54 2.65 -4.95
N GLY A 77 9.19 3.40 -5.99
CA GLY A 77 10.15 4.11 -6.83
C GLY A 77 10.96 5.16 -6.06
N SER A 78 10.35 5.82 -5.08
CA SER A 78 11.02 6.78 -4.19
C SER A 78 11.70 6.17 -2.97
N LYS A 79 11.65 4.84 -2.80
CA LYS A 79 12.15 4.13 -1.59
C LYS A 79 11.57 4.71 -0.30
N ASN A 80 10.30 5.09 -0.34
CA ASN A 80 9.59 5.66 0.81
C ASN A 80 9.52 4.63 1.96
N PRO A 81 9.70 5.04 3.23
CA PRO A 81 9.58 4.14 4.37
C PRO A 81 8.24 3.40 4.50
N GLN A 82 7.17 3.89 3.87
CA GLN A 82 5.84 3.27 3.82
C GLN A 82 5.65 2.30 2.64
N ALA A 83 6.68 2.10 1.81
CA ALA A 83 6.59 1.29 0.60
C ALA A 83 6.16 -0.16 0.89
N TRP A 84 6.59 -0.74 2.02
CA TRP A 84 6.17 -2.08 2.42
C TRP A 84 4.66 -2.17 2.69
N GLN A 85 4.13 -1.27 3.52
CA GLN A 85 2.70 -1.24 3.88
C GLN A 85 1.83 -0.92 2.66
N LEU A 86 2.33 -0.09 1.75
CA LEU A 86 1.65 0.22 0.50
C LEU A 86 1.66 -0.97 -0.47
N CYS A 87 2.75 -1.74 -0.55
CA CYS A 87 2.76 -3.00 -1.31
C CYS A 87 1.73 -4.00 -0.76
N GLU A 88 1.64 -4.15 0.57
CA GLU A 88 0.67 -5.04 1.21
C GLU A 88 -0.78 -4.61 0.93
N SER A 89 -1.06 -3.31 1.06
CA SER A 89 -2.38 -2.74 0.77
C SER A 89 -2.74 -2.88 -0.72
N CYS A 90 -1.76 -2.66 -1.60
CA CYS A 90 -1.91 -2.80 -3.04
C CYS A 90 -2.19 -4.24 -3.44
N GLU A 91 -1.46 -5.21 -2.90
CA GLU A 91 -1.73 -6.64 -3.13
C GLU A 91 -3.17 -7.01 -2.80
N LYS A 92 -3.64 -6.62 -1.61
CA LYS A 92 -5.02 -6.90 -1.19
C LYS A 92 -6.03 -6.25 -2.14
N MET A 93 -5.86 -4.97 -2.43
CA MET A 93 -6.76 -4.22 -3.31
C MET A 93 -6.82 -4.81 -4.72
N CYS A 94 -5.67 -5.19 -5.28
CA CYS A 94 -5.58 -5.81 -6.59
C CYS A 94 -6.24 -7.19 -6.61
N ASN A 95 -6.06 -8.03 -5.58
CA ASN A 95 -6.75 -9.32 -5.48
C ASN A 95 -8.28 -9.14 -5.44
N ASP A 96 -8.78 -8.22 -4.60
CA ASP A 96 -10.21 -7.92 -4.50
C ASP A 96 -10.77 -7.42 -5.85
N THR A 97 -10.02 -6.55 -6.53
CA THR A 97 -10.43 -5.96 -7.81
C THR A 97 -10.43 -6.99 -8.94
N ALA A 98 -9.44 -7.88 -8.98
CA ALA A 98 -9.42 -8.98 -9.95
C ALA A 98 -10.68 -9.86 -9.85
N ILE A 99 -11.11 -10.20 -8.63
CA ILE A 99 -12.32 -11.00 -8.38
C ILE A 99 -13.58 -10.29 -8.88
N VAL A 100 -13.69 -8.97 -8.68
CA VAL A 100 -14.83 -8.19 -9.17
C VAL A 100 -14.82 -8.13 -10.70
N CYS A 101 -13.68 -7.82 -11.31
CA CYS A 101 -13.54 -7.69 -12.75
C CYS A 101 -13.70 -9.02 -13.50
N ASP A 102 -13.33 -10.16 -12.92
CA ASP A 102 -13.55 -11.50 -13.50
C ASP A 102 -15.03 -11.84 -13.73
N LYS A 103 -15.95 -11.19 -13.01
CA LYS A 103 -17.40 -11.39 -13.19
C LYS A 103 -17.90 -10.76 -14.48
N GLY A 104 -17.14 -9.85 -15.08
CA GLY A 104 -17.49 -9.19 -16.32
C GLY A 104 -17.10 -9.97 -17.57
N THR A 105 -17.79 -9.69 -18.67
CA THR A 105 -17.52 -10.35 -19.97
C THR A 105 -16.73 -9.47 -20.95
N SER A 106 -16.57 -8.17 -20.65
CA SER A 106 -15.89 -7.23 -21.53
C SER A 106 -14.36 -7.39 -21.47
N ASP A 107 -13.70 -7.01 -22.57
CA ASP A 107 -12.24 -7.10 -22.65
C ASP A 107 -11.54 -6.12 -21.70
N HIS A 108 -12.17 -4.98 -21.38
CA HIS A 108 -11.66 -4.05 -20.37
C HIS A 108 -11.58 -4.72 -18.99
N MET A 109 -12.63 -5.44 -18.59
CA MET A 109 -12.67 -6.11 -17.30
C MET A 109 -11.70 -7.31 -17.25
N LYS A 110 -11.59 -8.08 -18.33
CA LYS A 110 -10.62 -9.19 -18.43
C LYS A 110 -9.17 -8.70 -18.32
N ARG A 111 -8.81 -7.64 -19.05
CA ARG A 111 -7.47 -7.04 -18.98
C ARG A 111 -7.18 -6.47 -17.60
N CYS A 112 -8.15 -5.78 -17.01
CA CYS A 112 -8.04 -5.27 -15.64
C CYS A 112 -7.81 -6.40 -14.63
N ALA A 113 -8.57 -7.50 -14.69
CA ALA A 113 -8.38 -8.64 -13.81
C ALA A 113 -6.99 -9.29 -13.99
N ALA A 114 -6.51 -9.43 -15.22
CA ALA A 114 -5.17 -9.95 -15.49
C ALA A 114 -4.06 -9.04 -14.92
N ALA A 115 -4.15 -7.72 -15.17
CA ALA A 115 -3.21 -6.73 -14.66
C ALA A 115 -3.20 -6.67 -13.13
N CYS A 116 -4.38 -6.73 -12.50
CA CYS A 116 -4.51 -6.79 -11.05
C CYS A 116 -3.81 -8.02 -10.45
N ARG A 117 -3.98 -9.21 -11.02
CA ARG A 117 -3.27 -10.42 -10.54
C ARG A 117 -1.76 -10.30 -10.69
N ALA A 118 -1.29 -9.75 -11.80
CA ALA A 118 0.13 -9.51 -12.04
C ALA A 118 0.71 -8.52 -11.01
N CYS A 119 0.00 -7.42 -10.75
CA CYS A 119 0.37 -6.43 -9.74
C CYS A 119 0.37 -7.01 -8.32
N ALA A 120 -0.68 -7.76 -7.95
CA ALA A 120 -0.75 -8.40 -6.64
C ALA A 120 0.45 -9.34 -6.41
N LYS A 121 0.77 -10.17 -7.40
CA LYS A 121 1.97 -11.03 -7.35
C LYS A 121 3.26 -10.23 -7.21
N ALA A 122 3.43 -9.16 -7.99
CA ALA A 122 4.62 -8.32 -7.91
C ALA A 122 4.77 -7.63 -6.54
N CYS A 123 3.68 -7.12 -5.97
CA CYS A 123 3.66 -6.53 -4.63
C CYS A 123 3.97 -7.55 -3.53
N ALA A 124 3.51 -8.80 -3.68
CA ALA A 124 3.85 -9.90 -2.78
C ALA A 124 5.34 -10.25 -2.88
N ASP A 125 5.86 -10.39 -4.11
CA ASP A 125 7.25 -10.77 -4.38
C ASP A 125 8.23 -9.68 -3.93
N ALA A 126 7.88 -8.40 -4.13
CA ALA A 126 8.66 -7.25 -3.68
C ALA A 126 8.92 -7.23 -2.17
N ARG A 127 8.06 -7.88 -1.37
CA ARG A 127 8.14 -7.98 0.09
C ARG A 127 8.76 -9.29 0.61
N LYS A 128 9.32 -10.15 -0.25
CA LYS A 128 10.00 -11.38 0.18
C LYS A 128 11.46 -11.13 0.55
#